data_AF-A0A510KV69-F1
#
_entry.id   AF-A0A510KV69-F1
#
_cell.length_a   1.000
_cell.length_b   1.000
_cell.length_c   1.000
_cell.angle_alpha   90.00
_cell.angle_beta   90.00
_cell.angle_gamma   90.00
#
_symmetry.space_group_name_H-M   'P 1'
#
loop_
_entity.id
_entity.type
_entity.pdbx_description
1 polymer ?
#
loop_
_entity_poly.entity_id
_entity_poly.type
_entity_poly.pdbx_seq_one_letter_code
_entity_poly.pdbx_strand_id
1 'polypeptide(L)' 'MDKMCELAKALSDLKLTRQDVRKGLSGFEVLTISKRCKTTVNETCKLIDHLLEKNTNLKFLKNKGDNNNEI' A
#
# COMPACT_ATOMS: atom_id res chain seq x y z
N MET A 1 6.07 2.04 -17.92
CA MET A 1 6.68 2.04 -16.58
C MET A 1 5.75 1.31 -15.65
N ASP A 2 6.27 0.50 -14.74
CA ASP A 2 5.45 -0.18 -13.75
C ASP A 2 4.95 0.84 -12.72
N LYS A 3 3.62 1.00 -12.60
CA LYS A 3 2.98 1.94 -11.67
C LYS A 3 3.39 1.66 -10.22
N MET A 4 3.72 0.41 -9.87
CA MET A 4 4.23 0.05 -8.54
C MET A 4 5.64 0.58 -8.30
N CYS A 5 6.48 0.63 -9.33
CA CYS A 5 7.83 1.18 -9.23
C CYS A 5 7.81 2.70 -9.06
N GLU A 6 6.93 3.39 -9.77
CA GLU A 6 6.69 4.82 -9.59
C GLU A 6 6.13 5.14 -8.19
N LEU A 7 5.18 4.32 -7.70
CA LEU A 7 4.66 4.44 -6.34
C LEU A 7 5.79 4.27 -5.30
N ALA A 8 6.63 3.25 -5.43
CA ALA A 8 7.74 3.01 -4.51
C ALA A 8 8.75 4.17 -4.50
N LYS A 9 9.04 4.75 -5.67
CA LYS A 9 9.87 5.96 -5.76
C LYS A 9 9.22 7.15 -5.08
N ALA A 10 7.92 7.40 -5.33
CA ALA A 10 7.21 8.52 -4.71
C ALA A 10 7.14 8.40 -3.18
N LEU A 11 6.92 7.18 -2.65
CA LEU A 11 6.99 6.91 -1.22
C LEU A 11 8.40 7.17 -0.66
N SER A 12 9.44 6.72 -1.37
CA SER A 12 10.84 6.95 -0.99
C SER A 12 11.22 8.43 -0.99
N ASP A 13 10.78 9.18 -2.00
CA ASP A 13 11.06 10.62 -2.12
C ASP A 13 10.40 11.43 -1.01
N LEU A 14 9.21 11.00 -0.58
CA LEU A 14 8.48 11.57 0.55
C LEU A 14 9.00 11.08 1.91
N LYS A 15 10.04 10.22 1.91
CA LYS A 15 10.60 9.58 3.11
C LYS A 15 9.54 8.83 3.92
N LEU A 16 8.50 8.32 3.26
CA LEU A 16 7.43 7.57 3.89
C LEU A 16 7.90 6.16 4.21
N THR A 17 7.80 5.79 5.47
CA THR A 17 8.13 4.44 5.90
C THR A 17 6.94 3.51 5.68
N ARG A 18 7.21 2.19 5.69
CA ARG A 18 6.13 1.18 5.69
C ARG A 18 5.16 1.37 6.86
N GLN A 19 5.62 1.91 7.98
CA GLN A 19 4.77 2.14 9.14
C GLN A 19 3.83 3.33 8.93
N ASP A 20 4.28 4.39 8.26
CA ASP A 20 3.45 5.55 7.90
C ASP A 20 2.36 5.13 6.91
N VAL A 21 2.74 4.37 5.87
CA VAL A 21 1.78 3.81 4.90
C VAL A 21 0.74 2.91 5.59
N ARG A 22 1.16 2.11 6.60
CA ARG A 22 0.25 1.24 7.35
C ARG A 22 -0.64 1.98 8.35
N LYS A 23 -0.18 3.11 8.91
CA LYS A 23 -0.99 4.00 9.75
C LYS A 23 -2.02 4.77 8.93
N GLY A 24 -1.81 4.85 7.61
CA GLY A 24 -2.63 5.61 6.69
C GLY A 24 -1.92 6.92 6.33
N LEU A 25 -1.89 7.21 5.03
CA LEU A 25 -1.34 8.45 4.51
C LEU A 25 -2.35 9.58 4.61
N SER A 26 -1.86 10.78 4.87
CA SER A 26 -2.66 12.00 4.79
C SER A 26 -3.14 12.26 3.37
N GLY A 27 -4.25 12.99 3.23
CA GLY A 27 -4.77 13.38 1.91
C GLY A 27 -3.76 14.17 1.08
N PHE A 28 -2.87 14.93 1.74
CA PHE A 28 -1.78 15.65 1.07
C PHE A 28 -0.72 14.69 0.48
N GLU A 29 -0.31 13.68 1.23
CA GLU A 29 0.64 12.67 0.77
C GLU A 29 0.06 11.87 -0.39
N VAL A 30 -1.19 11.41 -0.26
CA VAL A 30 -1.88 10.67 -1.34
C VAL A 30 -2.01 11.52 -2.59
N LEU A 31 -2.38 12.80 -2.46
CA LEU A 31 -2.48 13.73 -3.60
C LEU A 31 -1.12 13.99 -4.26
N THR A 32 -0.06 14.09 -3.45
CA THR A 32 1.29 14.30 -3.95
C THR A 32 1.79 13.07 -4.73
N ILE A 33 1.56 11.88 -4.19
CA ILE A 33 1.90 10.61 -4.83
C ILE A 33 1.10 10.45 -6.12
N SER A 34 -0.20 10.74 -6.11
CA SER A 34 -1.06 10.57 -7.29
C SER A 34 -0.61 11.47 -8.44
N LYS A 35 -0.23 12.71 -8.15
CA LYS A 35 0.33 13.63 -9.15
C LYS A 35 1.67 13.13 -9.72
N ARG A 36 2.56 12.60 -8.87
CA ARG A 36 3.87 12.06 -9.31
C ARG A 36 3.73 10.81 -10.16
N CYS A 37 2.83 9.90 -9.77
CA CYS A 37 2.58 8.64 -10.48
C CYS A 37 1.60 8.81 -11.65
N LYS A 38 1.12 10.03 -11.92
CA LYS A 38 0.11 10.34 -12.93
C LYS A 38 -1.14 9.45 -12.81
N THR A 39 -1.53 9.17 -11.57
CA THR A 39 -2.70 8.36 -11.21
C THR A 39 -3.76 9.23 -10.56
N THR A 40 -4.99 8.74 -10.55
CA THR A 40 -6.04 9.31 -9.70
C THR A 40 -5.74 9.02 -8.23
N VAL A 41 -6.33 9.81 -7.33
CA VAL A 41 -6.28 9.55 -5.88
C VAL A 41 -6.79 8.13 -5.56
N ASN A 42 -7.90 7.73 -6.19
CA ASN A 42 -8.48 6.40 -6.02
C ASN A 42 -7.55 5.26 -6.47
N GLU A 43 -6.93 5.38 -7.66
CA GLU A 43 -5.93 4.40 -8.10
C GLU A 43 -4.74 4.34 -7.15
N THR A 44 -4.29 5.49 -6.65
CA THR A 44 -3.16 5.57 -5.71
C THR A 44 -3.47 4.84 -4.42
N CYS A 45 -4.66 5.04 -3.85
CA CYS A 45 -5.12 4.28 -2.68
C CYS A 45 -5.14 2.77 -2.96
N LYS A 46 -5.69 2.33 -4.10
CA LYS A 46 -5.70 0.90 -4.48
C LYS A 46 -4.29 0.32 -4.62
N LEU A 47 -3.35 1.07 -5.18
CA LEU A 47 -1.96 0.63 -5.31
C LEU A 47 -1.29 0.52 -3.93
N ILE A 48 -1.57 1.45 -3.01
CA ILE A 48 -1.11 1.41 -1.62
C ILE A 48 -1.71 0.21 -0.88
N ASP A 49 -3.01 -0.04 -1.02
CA ASP A 49 -3.68 -1.19 -0.42
C ASP A 49 -3.10 -2.49 -0.95
N HIS A 50 -2.88 -2.58 -2.26
CA HIS A 50 -2.24 -3.75 -2.87
C HIS A 50 -0.79 -3.94 -2.41
N LEU A 51 -0.03 -2.84 -2.26
CA LEU A 51 1.30 -2.87 -1.68
C LEU A 51 1.26 -3.40 -0.24
N LEU A 52 0.32 -2.92 0.57
CA LEU A 52 0.11 -3.39 1.94
C LEU A 52 -0.30 -4.86 1.96
N GLU A 53 -1.24 -5.30 1.13
CA GLU A 53 -1.71 -6.67 1.05
C GLU A 53 -0.57 -7.65 0.70
N LYS A 54 0.21 -7.34 -0.35
CA LYS A 54 1.39 -8.16 -0.73
C LYS A 54 2.44 -8.21 0.37
N ASN A 55 2.64 -7.11 1.11
CA ASN A 55 3.59 -7.05 2.22
C ASN A 55 3.06 -7.70 3.51
N THR A 56 1.75 -7.74 3.70
CA THR A 56 1.09 -8.31 4.90
C THR A 56 0.88 -9.82 4.76
N ASN A 57 0.79 -10.33 3.52
CA ASN A 57 0.74 -11.77 3.24
C ASN A 57 1.96 -12.55 3.74
N LEU A 58 3.11 -11.90 4.02
CA LEU A 58 4.24 -12.57 4.69
C LEU A 58 3.94 -12.98 6.15
N LYS A 59 2.97 -12.34 6.81
CA LYS A 59 2.53 -12.68 8.18
C LYS A 59 1.21 -13.46 8.21
N PHE A 60 0.35 -13.31 7.20
CA PHE A 60 -0.96 -13.99 7.16
C PHE A 60 -0.92 -15.40 6.56
N LEU A 61 0.09 -15.74 5.75
CA LEU A 61 0.31 -17.13 5.29
C LEU A 61 0.69 -18.10 6.42
N LYS A 62 0.95 -17.63 7.65
CA LYS A 62 1.14 -18.49 8.82
C LYS A 62 -0.10 -18.63 9.71
N ASN A 63 -1.17 -17.86 9.48
CA ASN A 63 -2.39 -17.89 10.29
C ASN A 63 -3.68 -18.22 9.52
N LYS A 64 -3.61 -18.46 8.21
CA LYS A 64 -4.74 -19.08 7.47
C LYS A 64 -4.64 -20.61 7.51
N GLY A 65 -4.36 -21.14 8.70
CA GLY A 65 -4.24 -22.56 8.99
C GLY A 65 -5.26 -23.08 10.00
N ASP A 66 -5.98 -22.23 10.72
CA ASP A 66 -6.99 -22.65 11.70
C ASP A 66 -8.14 -21.65 11.74
N ASN A 67 -9.19 -21.94 10.99
CA ASN A 67 -10.57 -21.64 11.38
C ASN A 67 -11.45 -22.48 10.46
N ASN A 68 -11.37 -23.78 10.67
CA ASN A 68 -12.44 -24.69 10.31
C ASN A 68 -13.69 -24.24 11.07
N ASN A 69 -14.69 -23.87 10.30
CA ASN A 69 -15.99 -23.43 10.74
C ASN A 69 -16.80 -24.65 11.24
N GLU A 70 -16.69 -24.95 12.52
CA GLU A 70 -17.73 -25.64 13.32
C GLU A 70 -18.19 -24.58 14.33
N ILE A 71 -19.45 -24.14 14.35
CA ILE A 71 -20.70 -24.85 14.68
C ILE A 71 -21.87 -24.13 14.01
#